data_AF-A0AA43ZVT2-F1
#
_entry.id   AF-A0AA43ZVT2-F1
#
_cell.length_a   1.000
_cell.length_b   1.000
_cell.length_c   1.000
_cell.angle_alpha   90.00
_cell.angle_beta   90.00
_cell.angle_gamma   90.00
#
_symmetry.space_group_name_H-M   'P 1'
#
loop_
_entity.id
_entity.type
_entity.pdbx_description
1 polymer ?
#
loop_
_entity_poly.entity_id
_entity_poly.type
_entity_poly.pdbx_seq_one_letter_code
_entity_poly.pdbx_strand_id
1 'polypeptide(L)'
;MVLLFQITLLIFKENTAKEGEGGAIYNGGSIDYSSENIIEKCDFINNIAGRGSAICSEKNLTIRNIENNYWGSTNPNWSKLLYNTIKPISYYKTSIAKKLDSIIQVNPITCNLKEKITLTGTIKDSDGKNIPHGKVAFKLNGKTLGYSNITNGIIKYQYTIPATYSAKNYTITVTYGENTKYFSSNNKNTLTIKPYKTTLTIKTTPSFPGRTTIFTAHIKSNTNLNATSGNVIFKINGKTVSKKIKVINGIATFQYNIPNTWSSKNYTVTATYSGNYQFETTKITKNFSVSKLATKLVTNSIVAKIGQTINIQTTLNDVNGNKINTGTVTYKINNKTILTHVKVINGTATGKYTIPKTFTIKNYQITTIYSGNNQCRNNTFNSTLKITS
;
A
#
# COMPACT_ATOMS: atom_id res chain seq x y z
N MET A 1 -40.00 -22.37 -50.85
CA MET A 1 -39.09 -22.11 -49.71
C MET A 1 -39.97 -21.94 -48.50
N VAL A 2 -40.03 -22.97 -47.66
CA VAL A 2 -40.96 -23.06 -46.54
C VAL A 2 -40.50 -22.07 -45.46
N LEU A 3 -41.20 -20.95 -45.29
CA LEU A 3 -41.00 -20.10 -44.12
C LEU A 3 -41.66 -20.77 -42.93
N LEU A 4 -40.86 -21.40 -42.08
CA LEU A 4 -41.32 -21.91 -40.79
C LEU A 4 -41.50 -20.71 -39.83
N PHE A 5 -42.73 -20.45 -39.38
CA PHE A 5 -43.00 -19.43 -38.36
C PHE A 5 -43.20 -20.10 -36.99
N GLN A 6 -42.28 -19.84 -36.06
CA GLN A 6 -42.38 -20.26 -34.66
C GLN A 6 -42.63 -19.03 -33.78
N ILE A 7 -43.73 -19.04 -33.02
CA ILE A 7 -44.07 -17.99 -32.05
C ILE A 7 -43.92 -18.56 -30.64
N THR A 8 -43.06 -17.95 -29.82
CA THR A 8 -42.85 -18.39 -28.44
C THR A 8 -42.49 -17.25 -27.49
N LEU A 9 -42.82 -17.39 -26.20
CA LEU A 9 -42.50 -16.43 -25.12
C LEU A 9 -43.06 -15.01 -25.31
N LEU A 10 -44.18 -14.88 -26.03
CA LEU A 10 -44.90 -13.62 -26.23
C LEU A 10 -46.14 -13.51 -25.33
N ILE A 11 -46.50 -12.27 -24.99
CA ILE A 11 -47.74 -11.95 -24.28
C ILE A 11 -48.64 -11.15 -25.23
N PHE A 12 -49.73 -11.76 -25.66
CA PHE A 12 -50.81 -11.13 -26.40
C PHE A 12 -51.91 -10.71 -25.42
N LYS A 13 -51.93 -9.43 -25.06
CA LYS A 13 -52.88 -8.88 -24.08
C LYS A 13 -53.73 -7.78 -24.69
N GLU A 14 -55.03 -7.83 -24.47
CA GLU A 14 -55.99 -6.76 -24.84
C GLU A 14 -56.00 -6.41 -26.34
N ASN A 15 -55.61 -7.36 -27.20
CA ASN A 15 -55.73 -7.16 -28.65
C ASN A 15 -57.21 -7.17 -29.04
N THR A 16 -57.62 -6.23 -29.90
CA THR A 16 -58.99 -6.09 -30.37
C THR A 16 -59.05 -6.11 -31.89
N ALA A 17 -60.02 -6.84 -32.45
CA ALA A 17 -60.27 -6.85 -33.89
C ALA A 17 -61.77 -6.70 -34.21
N LYS A 18 -62.07 -6.18 -35.40
CA LYS A 18 -63.43 -5.88 -35.85
C LYS A 18 -64.22 -7.15 -36.16
N GLU A 19 -65.52 -6.98 -36.42
CA GLU A 19 -66.44 -8.05 -36.77
C GLU A 19 -65.97 -8.75 -38.06
N GLY A 20 -65.59 -10.03 -37.96
CA GLY A 20 -65.06 -10.84 -39.07
C GLY A 20 -63.58 -11.22 -38.96
N GLU A 21 -62.80 -10.62 -38.05
CA GLU A 21 -61.35 -10.82 -37.91
C GLU A 21 -60.95 -11.54 -36.60
N GLY A 22 -59.68 -11.97 -36.51
CA GLY A 22 -59.05 -12.62 -35.35
C GLY A 22 -58.43 -11.65 -34.34
N GLY A 23 -58.48 -11.98 -33.05
CA GLY A 23 -58.09 -11.03 -31.98
C GLY A 23 -56.59 -10.86 -31.78
N ALA A 24 -55.86 -11.89 -31.36
CA ALA A 24 -54.41 -11.80 -31.13
C ALA A 24 -53.57 -12.32 -32.30
N ILE A 25 -53.99 -13.41 -32.94
CA ILE A 25 -53.33 -13.99 -34.11
C ILE A 25 -54.39 -14.30 -35.15
N TYR A 26 -54.21 -13.77 -36.36
CA TYR A 26 -55.09 -13.99 -37.50
C TYR A 26 -54.30 -14.59 -38.67
N ASN A 27 -54.73 -15.75 -39.15
CA ASN A 27 -54.15 -16.44 -40.30
C ASN A 27 -55.12 -16.39 -41.50
N GLY A 28 -54.93 -15.38 -42.38
CA GLY A 28 -55.89 -14.99 -43.43
C GLY A 28 -55.48 -15.19 -44.90
N GLY A 29 -54.28 -15.70 -45.22
CA GLY A 29 -53.93 -15.93 -46.64
C GLY A 29 -52.50 -16.34 -46.98
N SER A 30 -52.41 -17.24 -47.97
CA SER A 30 -51.24 -17.72 -48.76
C SER A 30 -49.92 -17.94 -48.01
N ILE A 31 -49.95 -18.70 -46.92
CA ILE A 31 -48.76 -19.35 -46.37
C ILE A 31 -48.98 -20.86 -46.47
N ASP A 32 -48.11 -21.48 -47.29
CA ASP A 32 -47.86 -22.90 -47.51
C ASP A 32 -48.79 -23.92 -46.80
N TYR A 33 -49.38 -24.80 -47.59
CA TYR A 33 -50.15 -25.98 -47.14
C TYR A 33 -49.30 -27.02 -46.36
N SER A 34 -48.01 -26.73 -46.11
CA SER A 34 -47.03 -27.69 -45.59
C SER A 34 -46.03 -27.15 -44.54
N SER A 35 -46.24 -25.99 -43.91
CA SER A 35 -45.34 -25.51 -42.83
C SER A 35 -45.97 -25.64 -41.44
N GLU A 36 -45.28 -26.30 -40.52
CA GLU A 36 -45.65 -26.43 -39.10
C GLU A 36 -45.65 -25.05 -38.41
N ASN A 37 -46.78 -24.35 -38.41
CA ASN A 37 -46.95 -23.15 -37.60
C ASN A 37 -47.12 -23.57 -36.13
N ILE A 38 -46.08 -23.35 -35.34
CA ILE A 38 -46.02 -23.72 -33.91
C ILE A 38 -46.13 -22.45 -33.07
N ILE A 39 -47.11 -22.42 -32.19
CA ILE A 39 -47.32 -21.36 -31.19
C ILE A 39 -47.26 -22.04 -29.82
N GLU A 40 -46.21 -21.81 -29.06
CA GLU A 40 -46.05 -22.41 -27.74
C GLU A 40 -45.44 -21.45 -26.73
N LYS A 41 -45.77 -21.62 -25.46
CA LYS A 41 -45.25 -20.80 -24.35
C LYS A 41 -45.59 -19.31 -24.48
N CYS A 42 -46.76 -18.98 -25.01
CA CYS A 42 -47.33 -17.64 -25.08
C CYS A 42 -48.50 -17.44 -24.11
N ASP A 43 -48.75 -16.18 -23.73
CA ASP A 43 -49.91 -15.76 -22.96
C ASP A 43 -50.94 -15.06 -23.85
N PHE A 44 -52.17 -15.54 -23.87
CA PHE A 44 -53.31 -14.92 -24.53
C PHE A 44 -54.30 -14.42 -23.48
N ILE A 45 -54.26 -13.13 -23.15
CA ILE A 45 -54.99 -12.54 -22.01
C ILE A 45 -55.95 -11.47 -22.51
N ASN A 46 -57.25 -11.60 -22.23
CA ASN A 46 -58.26 -10.57 -22.50
C ASN A 46 -58.30 -10.04 -23.95
N ASN A 47 -57.91 -10.86 -24.92
CA ASN A 47 -58.07 -10.50 -26.32
C ASN A 47 -59.56 -10.62 -26.72
N ILE A 48 -60.02 -9.77 -27.65
CA ILE A 48 -61.44 -9.66 -28.03
C ILE A 48 -61.54 -9.55 -29.56
N ALA A 49 -62.38 -10.37 -30.18
CA ALA A 49 -62.64 -10.27 -31.61
C ALA A 49 -63.98 -10.91 -31.98
N GLY A 50 -64.49 -10.57 -33.16
CA GLY A 50 -65.70 -11.18 -33.73
C GLY A 50 -65.54 -12.67 -34.06
N ARG A 51 -64.32 -13.13 -34.37
CA ARG A 51 -64.00 -14.54 -34.59
C ARG A 51 -62.71 -14.92 -33.87
N GLY A 52 -62.74 -15.93 -32.99
CA GLY A 52 -61.52 -16.43 -32.33
C GLY A 52 -60.77 -15.33 -31.58
N SER A 53 -61.24 -14.99 -30.38
CA SER A 53 -60.71 -13.88 -29.59
C SER A 53 -59.20 -13.94 -29.35
N ALA A 54 -58.58 -15.13 -29.31
CA ALA A 54 -57.14 -15.30 -29.25
C ALA A 54 -56.55 -15.68 -30.62
N ILE A 55 -57.02 -16.75 -31.25
CA ILE A 55 -56.49 -17.23 -32.53
C ILE A 55 -57.62 -17.49 -33.52
N CYS A 56 -57.49 -16.96 -34.73
CA CYS A 56 -58.42 -17.17 -35.83
C CYS A 56 -57.66 -17.64 -37.08
N SER A 57 -58.11 -18.73 -37.68
CA SER A 57 -57.58 -19.25 -38.95
C SER A 57 -58.66 -19.30 -40.02
N GLU A 58 -58.39 -18.82 -41.23
CA GLU A 58 -59.35 -18.92 -42.34
C GLU A 58 -59.11 -20.11 -43.26
N LYS A 59 -60.21 -20.66 -43.80
CA LYS A 59 -60.21 -21.70 -44.85
C LYS A 59 -59.43 -22.96 -44.41
N ASN A 60 -58.59 -23.53 -45.28
CA ASN A 60 -57.86 -24.79 -45.05
C ASN A 60 -56.52 -24.61 -44.31
N LEU A 61 -56.21 -23.42 -43.81
CA LEU A 61 -54.93 -23.07 -43.20
C LEU A 61 -54.96 -23.30 -41.69
N THR A 62 -54.78 -24.53 -41.23
CA THR A 62 -54.84 -24.86 -39.81
C THR A 62 -53.51 -24.59 -39.11
N ILE A 63 -53.53 -23.75 -38.06
CA ILE A 63 -52.44 -23.73 -37.07
C ILE A 63 -52.46 -25.09 -36.36
N ARG A 64 -51.36 -25.84 -36.46
CA ARG A 64 -51.31 -27.25 -36.08
C ARG A 64 -50.83 -27.50 -34.65
N ASN A 65 -50.20 -26.53 -34.01
CA ASN A 65 -49.74 -26.67 -32.63
C ASN A 65 -49.91 -25.36 -31.87
N ILE A 66 -50.79 -25.39 -30.87
CA ILE A 66 -51.04 -24.30 -29.92
C ILE A 66 -50.92 -24.77 -28.47
N GLU A 67 -50.14 -25.84 -28.27
CA GLU A 67 -49.92 -26.46 -26.97
C GLU A 67 -49.07 -25.56 -26.05
N ASN A 68 -49.20 -25.78 -24.75
CA ASN A 68 -48.36 -25.14 -23.73
C ASN A 68 -48.42 -23.60 -23.77
N ASN A 69 -49.58 -23.03 -24.06
CA ASN A 69 -49.85 -21.60 -23.92
C ASN A 69 -50.73 -21.33 -22.68
N TYR A 70 -50.70 -20.12 -22.11
CA TYR A 70 -51.71 -19.67 -21.15
C TYR A 70 -52.80 -18.89 -21.89
N TRP A 71 -54.06 -19.13 -21.55
CA TRP A 71 -55.20 -18.58 -22.29
C TRP A 71 -56.03 -17.60 -21.45
N GLY A 72 -55.38 -16.89 -20.51
CA GLY A 72 -56.02 -15.86 -19.69
C GLY A 72 -56.98 -16.41 -18.62
N SER A 73 -57.09 -17.74 -18.49
CA SER A 73 -57.99 -18.39 -17.54
C SER A 73 -57.48 -19.80 -17.20
N THR A 74 -57.78 -20.28 -15.99
CA THR A 74 -57.60 -21.68 -15.61
C THR A 74 -58.54 -22.60 -16.37
N ASN A 75 -59.69 -22.10 -16.83
CA ASN A 75 -60.69 -22.82 -17.63
C ASN A 75 -61.05 -22.02 -18.89
N PRO A 76 -60.24 -22.12 -19.97
CA PRO A 76 -60.43 -21.34 -21.19
C PRO A 76 -61.70 -21.78 -21.95
N ASN A 77 -62.46 -20.80 -22.46
CA ASN A 77 -63.58 -21.07 -23.36
C ASN A 77 -63.09 -21.15 -24.81
N TRP A 78 -62.86 -22.37 -25.30
CA TRP A 78 -62.24 -22.61 -26.60
C TRP A 78 -63.07 -22.10 -27.78
N SER A 79 -64.41 -22.19 -27.74
CA SER A 79 -65.25 -21.71 -28.85
C SER A 79 -65.25 -20.19 -28.97
N LYS A 80 -64.93 -19.47 -27.88
CA LYS A 80 -64.72 -18.02 -27.90
C LYS A 80 -63.29 -17.65 -28.31
N LEU A 81 -62.30 -18.37 -27.79
CA LEU A 81 -60.88 -18.04 -27.96
C LEU A 81 -60.34 -18.47 -29.32
N LEU A 82 -60.85 -19.54 -29.90
CA LEU A 82 -60.33 -20.17 -31.11
C LEU A 82 -61.38 -20.18 -32.21
N TYR A 83 -60.97 -19.88 -33.44
CA TYR A 83 -61.78 -20.05 -34.64
C TYR A 83 -61.04 -20.89 -35.67
N ASN A 84 -61.68 -21.97 -36.13
CA ASN A 84 -61.19 -22.89 -37.18
C ASN A 84 -59.73 -23.34 -36.94
N THR A 85 -59.42 -23.66 -35.68
CA THR A 85 -58.13 -24.13 -35.18
C THR A 85 -58.37 -25.29 -34.21
N ILE A 86 -57.40 -26.16 -34.01
CA ILE A 86 -57.51 -27.26 -33.05
C ILE A 86 -57.49 -26.74 -31.60
N LYS A 87 -58.22 -27.40 -30.70
CA LYS A 87 -58.12 -27.15 -29.25
C LYS A 87 -56.81 -27.75 -28.71
N PRO A 88 -56.05 -27.06 -27.85
CA PRO A 88 -54.87 -27.64 -27.24
C PRO A 88 -55.24 -28.74 -26.24
N ILE A 89 -54.42 -29.78 -26.20
CA ILE A 89 -54.49 -30.89 -25.24
C ILE A 89 -53.84 -30.48 -23.91
N SER A 90 -52.78 -29.67 -23.96
CA SER A 90 -51.98 -29.14 -22.86
C SER A 90 -51.92 -27.62 -22.89
N TYR A 91 -52.19 -26.99 -21.75
CA TYR A 91 -52.10 -25.53 -21.59
C TYR A 91 -51.76 -25.15 -20.16
N TYR A 92 -51.12 -23.99 -19.99
CA TYR A 92 -50.81 -23.46 -18.68
C TYR A 92 -52.06 -22.90 -18.00
N LYS A 93 -52.14 -23.07 -16.68
CA LYS A 93 -53.26 -22.57 -15.84
C LYS A 93 -53.00 -21.17 -15.27
N THR A 94 -51.76 -20.71 -15.38
CA THR A 94 -51.30 -19.38 -14.96
C THR A 94 -50.52 -18.74 -16.08
N SER A 95 -50.47 -17.41 -16.08
CA SER A 95 -49.60 -16.62 -16.97
C SER A 95 -48.16 -17.14 -16.94
N ILE A 96 -47.58 -17.24 -18.12
CA ILE A 96 -46.19 -17.55 -18.37
C ILE A 96 -45.44 -16.27 -18.02
N ALA A 97 -45.18 -16.09 -16.72
CA ALA A 97 -44.53 -14.90 -16.20
C ALA A 97 -43.22 -14.63 -16.97
N LYS A 98 -43.18 -13.53 -17.71
CA LYS A 98 -41.94 -13.05 -18.33
C LYS A 98 -40.94 -12.77 -17.20
N LYS A 99 -39.76 -13.38 -17.26
CA LYS A 99 -38.69 -13.04 -16.34
C LYS A 99 -38.27 -11.59 -16.55
N LEU A 100 -38.10 -10.86 -15.45
CA LEU A 100 -37.57 -9.50 -15.48
C LEU A 100 -36.04 -9.55 -15.34
N ASP A 101 -35.34 -8.60 -15.94
CA ASP A 101 -33.91 -8.46 -15.68
C ASP A 101 -33.70 -8.02 -14.24
N SER A 102 -32.69 -8.57 -13.58
CA SER A 102 -32.23 -8.07 -12.29
C SER A 102 -31.02 -7.16 -12.50
N ILE A 103 -30.99 -6.04 -11.79
CA ILE A 103 -29.95 -5.02 -11.91
C ILE A 103 -29.32 -4.83 -10.53
N ILE A 104 -28.06 -5.24 -10.39
CA ILE A 104 -27.29 -5.06 -9.16
C ILE A 104 -26.42 -3.81 -9.27
N GLN A 105 -26.35 -3.03 -8.21
CA GLN A 105 -25.38 -1.95 -8.03
C GLN A 105 -24.61 -2.16 -6.74
N VAL A 106 -23.29 -2.35 -6.83
CA VAL A 106 -22.40 -2.53 -5.67
C VAL A 106 -21.62 -1.25 -5.43
N ASN A 107 -21.46 -0.85 -4.18
CA ASN A 107 -20.69 0.34 -3.83
C ASN A 107 -19.18 0.05 -3.75
N PRO A 108 -18.30 0.98 -4.17
CA PRO A 108 -16.89 0.87 -3.85
C PRO A 108 -16.68 1.04 -2.34
N ILE A 109 -15.60 0.47 -1.81
CA ILE A 109 -15.24 0.62 -0.41
C ILE A 109 -13.73 0.80 -0.25
N THR A 110 -13.34 1.64 0.70
CA THR A 110 -11.94 1.87 1.06
C THR A 110 -11.76 1.57 2.55
N CYS A 111 -10.74 0.80 2.91
CA CYS A 111 -10.49 0.41 4.29
C CYS A 111 -8.99 0.19 4.55
N ASN A 112 -8.63 -0.05 5.81
CA ASN A 112 -7.30 -0.50 6.21
C ASN A 112 -7.24 -2.03 6.34
N LEU A 113 -6.02 -2.56 6.47
CA LEU A 113 -5.80 -3.99 6.76
C LEU A 113 -6.40 -4.35 8.14
N LYS A 114 -6.89 -5.60 8.27
CA LYS A 114 -7.53 -6.17 9.48
C LYS A 114 -8.87 -5.52 9.87
N GLU A 115 -9.33 -4.53 9.12
CA GLU A 115 -10.60 -3.88 9.39
C GLU A 115 -11.78 -4.81 9.09
N LYS A 116 -12.83 -4.72 9.92
CA LYS A 116 -14.12 -5.36 9.65
C LYS A 116 -14.97 -4.39 8.85
N ILE A 117 -15.28 -4.75 7.61
CA ILE A 117 -16.03 -3.91 6.68
C ILE A 117 -17.42 -4.50 6.41
N THR A 118 -18.32 -3.67 5.86
CA THR A 118 -19.61 -4.12 5.34
C THR A 118 -19.68 -3.81 3.85
N LEU A 119 -19.72 -4.87 3.03
CA LEU A 119 -19.99 -4.75 1.60
C LEU A 119 -21.48 -4.50 1.41
N THR A 120 -21.84 -3.46 0.66
CA THR A 120 -23.23 -3.06 0.44
C THR A 120 -23.55 -2.86 -1.04
N GLY A 121 -24.81 -3.05 -1.38
CA GLY A 121 -25.33 -2.78 -2.71
C GLY A 121 -26.85 -2.77 -2.72
N THR A 122 -27.39 -2.49 -3.90
CA THR A 122 -28.83 -2.57 -4.17
C THR A 122 -29.11 -3.52 -5.32
N ILE A 123 -30.33 -4.06 -5.36
CA ILE A 123 -30.82 -4.91 -6.43
C ILE A 123 -32.27 -4.55 -6.75
N LYS A 124 -32.52 -4.23 -8.03
CA LYS A 124 -33.82 -3.86 -8.57
C LYS A 124 -34.16 -4.73 -9.78
N ASP A 125 -35.43 -4.79 -10.15
CA ASP A 125 -35.84 -5.34 -11.44
C ASP A 125 -35.75 -4.30 -12.57
N SER A 126 -35.98 -4.73 -13.81
CA SER A 126 -35.99 -3.87 -15.01
C SER A 126 -37.03 -2.74 -14.96
N ASP A 127 -38.04 -2.86 -14.10
CA ASP A 127 -39.08 -1.84 -13.91
C ASP A 127 -38.68 -0.82 -12.82
N GLY A 128 -37.48 -0.97 -12.23
CA GLY A 128 -36.96 -0.11 -11.17
C GLY A 128 -37.49 -0.42 -9.78
N LYS A 129 -38.24 -1.52 -9.59
CA LYS A 129 -38.76 -1.94 -8.28
C LYS A 129 -37.71 -2.76 -7.54
N ASN A 130 -37.72 -2.65 -6.21
CA ASN A 130 -36.82 -3.43 -5.37
C ASN A 130 -37.17 -4.92 -5.43
N ILE A 131 -36.15 -5.78 -5.59
CA ILE A 131 -36.34 -7.22 -5.42
C ILE A 131 -36.44 -7.50 -3.91
N PRO A 132 -37.57 -8.00 -3.39
CA PRO A 132 -37.83 -7.98 -1.95
C PRO A 132 -37.04 -9.04 -1.17
N HIS A 133 -36.79 -10.19 -1.80
CA HIS A 133 -36.20 -11.37 -1.19
C HIS A 133 -35.29 -12.11 -2.19
N GLY A 134 -34.49 -13.03 -1.65
CA GLY A 134 -33.57 -13.86 -2.41
C GLY A 134 -32.19 -13.84 -1.77
N LYS A 135 -31.21 -14.42 -2.46
CA LYS A 135 -29.85 -14.59 -1.95
C LYS A 135 -28.84 -14.18 -3.02
N VAL A 136 -27.82 -13.44 -2.62
CA VAL A 136 -26.70 -13.05 -3.48
C VAL A 136 -25.40 -13.68 -2.99
N ALA A 137 -24.47 -13.92 -3.91
CA ALA A 137 -23.11 -14.34 -3.60
C ALA A 137 -22.15 -13.14 -3.69
N PHE A 138 -21.36 -12.93 -2.64
CA PHE A 138 -20.26 -11.96 -2.65
C PHE A 138 -18.96 -12.68 -3.00
N LYS A 139 -18.22 -12.14 -3.97
CA LYS A 139 -16.93 -12.66 -4.41
C LYS A 139 -15.86 -11.57 -4.34
N LEU A 140 -14.63 -11.97 -4.05
CA LEU A 140 -13.46 -11.11 -4.07
C LEU A 140 -12.42 -11.73 -5.00
N ASN A 141 -12.04 -10.99 -6.05
CA ASN A 141 -11.21 -11.48 -7.14
C ASN A 141 -11.68 -12.84 -7.70
N GLY A 142 -13.00 -13.00 -7.87
CA GLY A 142 -13.62 -14.22 -8.38
C GLY A 142 -13.85 -15.34 -7.35
N LYS A 143 -13.20 -15.31 -6.18
CA LYS A 143 -13.42 -16.29 -5.11
C LYS A 143 -14.62 -15.92 -4.26
N THR A 144 -15.56 -16.85 -4.07
CA THR A 144 -16.72 -16.65 -3.18
C THR A 144 -16.28 -16.44 -1.74
N LEU A 145 -16.68 -15.30 -1.16
CA LEU A 145 -16.54 -15.01 0.26
C LEU A 145 -17.67 -15.65 1.06
N GLY A 146 -18.89 -15.54 0.53
CA GLY A 146 -20.09 -16.05 1.17
C GLY A 146 -21.35 -15.49 0.51
N TYR A 147 -22.46 -15.60 1.23
CA TYR A 147 -23.77 -15.22 0.73
C TYR A 147 -24.49 -14.28 1.70
N SER A 148 -25.41 -13.49 1.17
CA SER A 148 -26.32 -12.65 1.96
C SER A 148 -27.73 -12.68 1.40
N ASN A 149 -28.71 -12.48 2.27
CA ASN A 149 -30.10 -12.36 1.88
C ASN A 149 -30.39 -10.93 1.41
N ILE A 150 -31.31 -10.82 0.46
CA ILE A 150 -31.87 -9.54 0.03
C ILE A 150 -32.99 -9.16 1.00
N THR A 151 -32.96 -7.93 1.49
CA THR A 151 -34.04 -7.34 2.29
C THR A 151 -34.51 -6.07 1.61
N ASN A 152 -35.67 -6.13 0.93
CA ASN A 152 -36.27 -5.00 0.21
C ASN A 152 -35.27 -4.27 -0.72
N GLY A 153 -34.62 -5.02 -1.62
CA GLY A 153 -33.66 -4.49 -2.59
C GLY A 153 -32.29 -4.13 -2.01
N ILE A 154 -32.05 -4.33 -0.71
CA ILE A 154 -30.76 -4.04 -0.07
C ILE A 154 -30.01 -5.35 0.21
N ILE A 155 -28.71 -5.36 -0.07
CA ILE A 155 -27.80 -6.46 0.23
C ILE A 155 -26.64 -5.97 1.11
N LYS A 156 -26.28 -6.74 2.14
CA LYS A 156 -25.18 -6.41 3.08
C LYS A 156 -24.39 -7.66 3.45
N TYR A 157 -23.07 -7.62 3.39
CA TYR A 157 -22.21 -8.73 3.80
C TYR A 157 -21.03 -8.23 4.65
N GLN A 158 -20.91 -8.72 5.88
CA GLN A 158 -19.80 -8.38 6.76
C GLN A 158 -18.58 -9.22 6.40
N TYR A 159 -17.42 -8.57 6.27
CA TYR A 159 -16.17 -9.24 5.91
C TYR A 159 -15.00 -8.62 6.69
N THR A 160 -14.16 -9.46 7.30
CA THR A 160 -12.94 -9.00 7.96
C THR A 160 -11.75 -9.19 7.02
N ILE A 161 -11.04 -8.11 6.72
CA ILE A 161 -9.88 -8.16 5.83
C ILE A 161 -8.75 -8.99 6.47
N PRO A 162 -8.29 -10.09 5.86
CA PRO A 162 -7.22 -10.89 6.44
C PRO A 162 -5.89 -10.14 6.48
N ALA A 163 -5.07 -10.41 7.49
CA ALA A 163 -3.75 -9.77 7.66
C ALA A 163 -2.77 -10.08 6.52
N THR A 164 -2.99 -11.17 5.78
CA THR A 164 -2.17 -11.60 4.64
C THR A 164 -2.43 -10.81 3.37
N TYR A 165 -3.47 -9.97 3.33
CA TYR A 165 -3.78 -9.17 2.16
C TYR A 165 -2.77 -8.03 1.99
N SER A 166 -2.66 -7.56 0.76
CA SER A 166 -1.79 -6.44 0.39
C SER A 166 -2.61 -5.17 0.22
N ALA A 167 -2.00 -4.04 0.52
CA ALA A 167 -2.58 -2.75 0.20
C ALA A 167 -2.59 -2.53 -1.32
N LYS A 168 -3.78 -2.65 -1.92
CA LYS A 168 -4.07 -2.46 -3.34
C LYS A 168 -5.58 -2.48 -3.58
N ASN A 169 -5.96 -2.36 -4.84
CA ASN A 169 -7.34 -2.56 -5.29
C ASN A 169 -7.63 -4.04 -5.52
N TYR A 170 -8.79 -4.48 -5.05
CA TYR A 170 -9.39 -5.78 -5.26
C TYR A 170 -10.73 -5.60 -5.96
N THR A 171 -11.13 -6.58 -6.77
CA THR A 171 -12.44 -6.57 -7.43
C THR A 171 -13.46 -7.28 -6.55
N ILE A 172 -14.48 -6.57 -6.12
CA ILE A 172 -15.70 -7.15 -5.54
C ILE A 172 -16.61 -7.51 -6.71
N THR A 173 -17.21 -8.69 -6.66
CA THR A 173 -18.31 -9.07 -7.55
C THR A 173 -19.47 -9.55 -6.72
N VAL A 174 -20.67 -9.06 -7.00
CA VAL A 174 -21.90 -9.60 -6.45
C VAL A 174 -22.66 -10.29 -7.58
N THR A 175 -23.13 -11.51 -7.33
CA THR A 175 -23.91 -12.30 -8.29
C THR A 175 -25.25 -12.66 -7.68
N TYR A 176 -26.32 -12.43 -8.43
CA TYR A 176 -27.66 -12.94 -8.17
C TYR A 176 -27.97 -14.05 -9.17
N GLY A 177 -28.39 -15.21 -8.66
CA GLY A 177 -28.74 -16.36 -9.49
C GLY A 177 -30.11 -16.19 -10.13
N GLU A 178 -30.30 -16.84 -11.28
CA GLU A 178 -31.58 -16.89 -11.96
C GLU A 178 -32.62 -17.65 -11.12
N ASN A 179 -33.88 -17.21 -11.19
CA ASN A 179 -35.01 -17.95 -10.62
C ASN A 179 -36.23 -17.86 -11.55
N THR A 180 -37.40 -18.25 -11.07
CA THR A 180 -38.64 -18.27 -11.85
C THR A 180 -39.12 -16.88 -12.29
N LYS A 181 -38.75 -15.81 -11.57
CA LYS A 181 -39.21 -14.43 -11.84
C LYS A 181 -38.12 -13.52 -12.43
N TYR A 182 -36.85 -13.77 -12.12
CA TYR A 182 -35.75 -12.87 -12.50
C TYR A 182 -34.61 -13.62 -13.19
N PHE A 183 -34.04 -13.01 -14.23
CA PHE A 183 -32.78 -13.46 -14.81
C PHE A 183 -31.61 -13.23 -13.85
N SER A 184 -30.55 -14.03 -14.00
CA SER A 184 -29.32 -13.83 -13.24
C SER A 184 -28.65 -12.51 -13.61
N SER A 185 -27.92 -11.91 -12.67
CA SER A 185 -27.13 -10.72 -12.93
C SER A 185 -25.89 -10.67 -12.05
N ASN A 186 -24.92 -9.86 -12.46
CA ASN A 186 -23.76 -9.57 -11.65
C ASN A 186 -23.30 -8.14 -11.84
N ASN A 187 -22.65 -7.60 -10.81
CA ASN A 187 -22.02 -6.29 -10.88
C ASN A 187 -20.69 -6.31 -10.14
N LYS A 188 -19.74 -5.51 -10.63
CA LYS A 188 -18.38 -5.42 -10.10
C LYS A 188 -18.09 -4.02 -9.58
N ASN A 189 -17.35 -3.94 -8.48
CA ASN A 189 -16.79 -2.69 -7.98
C ASN A 189 -15.46 -2.94 -7.25
N THR A 190 -14.87 -1.90 -6.67
CA THR A 190 -13.53 -1.93 -6.10
C THR A 190 -13.55 -1.92 -4.57
N LEU A 191 -12.76 -2.81 -3.97
CA LEU A 191 -12.29 -2.72 -2.59
C LEU A 191 -10.85 -2.19 -2.61
N THR A 192 -10.64 -0.98 -2.10
CA THR A 192 -9.31 -0.38 -1.95
C THR A 192 -8.80 -0.59 -0.52
N ILE A 193 -7.75 -1.40 -0.37
CA ILE A 193 -7.06 -1.57 0.91
C ILE A 193 -5.89 -0.59 0.97
N LYS A 194 -5.87 0.29 1.97
CA LYS A 194 -4.80 1.26 2.21
C LYS A 194 -3.68 0.66 3.07
N PRO A 195 -2.41 0.99 2.79
CA PRO A 195 -1.31 0.60 3.66
C PRO A 195 -1.40 1.32 5.01
N TYR A 196 -0.73 0.80 6.03
CA TYR A 196 -0.55 1.49 7.29
C TYR A 196 0.48 2.62 7.14
N LYS A 197 0.13 3.80 7.66
CA LYS A 197 1.09 4.89 7.85
C LYS A 197 2.19 4.43 8.80
N THR A 198 3.44 4.77 8.50
CA THR A 198 4.60 4.34 9.28
C THR A 198 5.26 5.49 10.03
N THR A 199 5.68 5.17 11.25
CA THR A 199 6.61 5.98 12.05
C THR A 199 7.97 5.30 12.04
N LEU A 200 9.02 6.10 11.85
CA LEU A 200 10.41 5.65 11.87
C LEU A 200 11.17 6.50 12.87
N THR A 201 11.87 5.83 13.79
CA THR A 201 12.79 6.48 14.72
C THR A 201 14.20 5.93 14.54
N ILE A 202 15.22 6.74 14.83
CA ILE A 202 16.61 6.31 14.82
C ILE A 202 17.20 6.49 16.20
N LYS A 203 17.84 5.44 16.70
CA LYS A 203 18.75 5.48 17.85
C LYS A 203 20.19 5.61 17.34
N THR A 204 20.89 6.59 17.90
CA THR A 204 22.30 6.88 17.63
C THR A 204 22.96 7.20 18.98
N THR A 205 24.17 6.72 19.20
CA THR A 205 24.99 7.09 20.37
C THR A 205 26.11 8.03 19.92
N PRO A 206 26.45 9.09 20.67
CA PRO A 206 27.63 9.91 20.40
C PRO A 206 28.89 9.06 20.29
N SER A 207 29.83 9.45 19.43
CA SER A 207 31.06 8.67 19.21
C SER A 207 32.23 9.58 18.87
N PHE A 208 33.35 9.01 18.43
CA PHE A 208 34.61 9.69 18.18
C PHE A 208 35.16 9.33 16.79
N PRO A 209 36.02 10.17 16.20
CA PRO A 209 36.76 9.80 14.99
C PRO A 209 37.48 8.46 15.17
N GLY A 210 37.43 7.61 14.14
CA GLY A 210 38.06 6.28 14.15
C GLY A 210 37.31 5.19 14.89
N ARG A 211 36.20 5.52 15.57
CA ARG A 211 35.39 4.52 16.27
C ARG A 211 34.24 4.03 15.38
N THR A 212 33.80 2.82 15.68
CA THR A 212 32.59 2.25 15.11
C THR A 212 31.39 2.69 15.94
N THR A 213 30.29 3.04 15.29
CA THR A 213 28.99 3.28 15.91
C THR A 213 27.91 2.42 15.25
N ILE A 214 26.78 2.23 15.93
CA ILE A 214 25.63 1.48 15.42
C ILE A 214 24.44 2.43 15.35
N PHE A 215 23.84 2.52 14.16
CA PHE A 215 22.56 3.19 13.96
C PHE A 215 21.45 2.15 13.91
N THR A 216 20.43 2.33 14.74
CA THR A 216 19.29 1.41 14.81
C THR A 216 18.02 2.16 14.42
N ALA A 217 17.41 1.74 13.32
CA ALA A 217 16.10 2.21 12.88
C ALA A 217 15.01 1.32 13.48
N HIS A 218 13.99 1.94 14.08
CA HIS A 218 12.77 1.27 14.55
C HIS A 218 11.57 1.76 13.73
N ILE A 219 10.84 0.82 13.13
CA ILE A 219 9.73 1.06 12.20
C ILE A 219 8.46 0.44 12.75
N LYS A 220 7.44 1.26 12.98
CA LYS A 220 6.11 0.83 13.45
C LYS A 220 4.99 1.51 12.66
N SER A 221 3.83 0.87 12.54
CA SER A 221 2.63 1.57 12.07
C SER A 221 2.11 2.57 13.11
N ASN A 222 1.22 3.45 12.68
CA ASN A 222 0.35 4.25 13.55
C ASN A 222 -0.56 3.42 14.48
N THR A 223 -0.67 2.12 14.24
CA THR A 223 -1.42 1.14 15.06
C THR A 223 -0.52 0.22 15.88
N ASN A 224 0.76 0.59 16.08
CA ASN A 224 1.75 -0.15 16.87
C ASN A 224 2.16 -1.54 16.33
N LEU A 225 1.91 -1.83 15.06
CA LEU A 225 2.42 -3.05 14.41
C LEU A 225 3.86 -2.84 13.93
N ASN A 226 4.73 -3.80 14.17
CA ASN A 226 6.09 -3.78 13.64
C ASN A 226 6.09 -4.08 12.14
N ALA A 227 6.90 -3.35 11.37
CA ALA A 227 7.12 -3.68 9.96
C ALA A 227 7.87 -5.02 9.83
N THR A 228 7.33 -5.96 9.05
CA THR A 228 7.85 -7.33 8.95
C THR A 228 8.81 -7.54 7.79
N SER A 229 8.87 -6.60 6.84
CA SER A 229 9.71 -6.67 5.64
C SER A 229 10.01 -5.26 5.11
N GLY A 230 10.70 -5.15 3.98
CA GLY A 230 11.16 -3.88 3.41
C GLY A 230 12.62 -3.59 3.78
N ASN A 231 13.14 -2.45 3.34
CA ASN A 231 14.54 -2.09 3.52
C ASN A 231 14.73 -0.70 4.10
N VAL A 232 15.82 -0.50 4.84
CA VAL A 232 16.29 0.81 5.28
C VAL A 232 17.61 1.16 4.59
N ILE A 233 17.75 2.42 4.20
CA ILE A 233 19.00 3.02 3.75
C ILE A 233 19.37 4.15 4.71
N PHE A 234 20.63 4.19 5.13
CA PHE A 234 21.20 5.28 5.92
C PHE A 234 22.04 6.22 5.07
N LYS A 235 21.88 7.52 5.30
CA LYS A 235 22.70 8.59 4.76
C LYS A 235 23.31 9.40 5.89
N ILE A 236 24.54 9.90 5.69
CA ILE A 236 25.16 10.88 6.56
C ILE A 236 25.45 12.14 5.77
N ASN A 237 24.96 13.29 6.25
CA ASN A 237 25.04 14.58 5.53
C ASN A 237 24.58 14.47 4.07
N GLY A 238 23.48 13.74 3.85
CA GLY A 238 22.90 13.52 2.51
C GLY A 238 23.58 12.44 1.65
N LYS A 239 24.78 11.96 2.01
CA LYS A 239 25.49 10.89 1.27
C LYS A 239 25.09 9.50 1.77
N THR A 240 24.72 8.61 0.86
CA THR A 240 24.43 7.19 1.19
C THR A 240 25.67 6.48 1.71
N VAL A 241 25.55 5.85 2.88
CA VAL A 241 26.65 5.13 3.55
C VAL A 241 26.37 3.64 3.74
N SER A 242 25.12 3.20 3.61
CA SER A 242 24.73 1.79 3.76
C SER A 242 24.25 1.19 2.44
N LYS A 243 24.34 -0.14 2.32
CA LYS A 243 23.50 -0.91 1.38
C LYS A 243 22.04 -0.91 1.84
N LYS A 244 21.15 -1.58 1.10
CA LYS A 244 19.78 -1.87 1.55
C LYS A 244 19.83 -2.86 2.71
N ILE A 245 19.34 -2.45 3.88
CA ILE A 245 19.32 -3.27 5.10
C ILE A 245 17.90 -3.78 5.30
N LYS A 246 17.74 -5.11 5.38
CA LYS A 246 16.42 -5.71 5.59
C LYS A 246 15.86 -5.33 6.96
N VAL A 247 14.58 -5.00 7.00
CA VAL A 247 13.84 -4.83 8.25
C VAL A 247 13.38 -6.20 8.74
N ILE A 248 13.70 -6.52 9.99
CA ILE A 248 13.27 -7.75 10.66
C ILE A 248 12.58 -7.33 11.96
N ASN A 249 11.31 -7.69 12.12
CA ASN A 249 10.48 -7.34 13.28
C ASN A 249 10.56 -5.85 13.67
N GLY A 250 10.44 -4.96 12.69
CA GLY A 250 10.45 -3.51 12.87
C GLY A 250 11.83 -2.91 13.14
N ILE A 251 12.92 -3.68 13.01
CA ILE A 251 14.28 -3.22 13.31
C ILE A 251 15.19 -3.37 12.09
N ALA A 252 16.02 -2.36 11.85
CA ALA A 252 17.17 -2.43 10.94
C ALA A 252 18.39 -1.77 11.59
N THR A 253 19.52 -2.48 11.65
CA THR A 253 20.76 -2.02 12.28
C THR A 253 21.86 -1.81 11.24
N PHE A 254 22.62 -0.73 11.39
CA PHE A 254 23.75 -0.41 10.53
C PHE A 254 24.98 -0.08 11.35
N GLN A 255 26.05 -0.83 11.17
CA GLN A 255 27.36 -0.55 11.74
C GLN A 255 28.12 0.42 10.83
N TYR A 256 28.57 1.54 11.37
CA TYR A 256 29.28 2.58 10.63
C TYR A 256 30.64 2.88 11.27
N ASN A 257 31.70 2.79 10.48
CA ASN A 257 33.05 3.16 10.90
C ASN A 257 33.27 4.65 10.62
N ILE A 258 33.48 5.43 11.67
CA ILE A 258 33.68 6.87 11.56
C ILE A 258 35.10 7.13 11.06
N PRO A 259 35.28 7.84 9.93
CA PRO A 259 36.61 8.15 9.43
C PRO A 259 37.45 8.91 10.47
N ASN A 260 38.74 8.59 10.56
CA ASN A 260 39.68 9.30 11.42
C ASN A 260 39.74 10.80 11.12
N THR A 261 39.45 11.21 9.89
CA THR A 261 39.48 12.59 9.40
C THR A 261 38.29 13.45 9.84
N TRP A 262 37.27 12.87 10.47
CA TRP A 262 36.08 13.61 10.86
C TRP A 262 36.35 14.60 11.99
N SER A 263 35.85 15.82 11.83
CA SER A 263 35.88 16.83 12.88
C SER A 263 34.79 16.58 13.92
N SER A 264 35.04 17.06 15.14
CA SER A 264 34.08 17.08 16.23
C SER A 264 32.96 18.07 15.91
N LYS A 265 31.76 17.56 15.63
CA LYS A 265 30.53 18.33 15.39
C LYS A 265 29.32 17.39 15.34
N ASN A 266 28.14 17.97 15.16
CA ASN A 266 26.95 17.21 14.79
C ASN A 266 26.94 16.92 13.29
N TYR A 267 26.75 15.65 12.96
CA TYR A 267 26.46 15.16 11.62
C TYR A 267 24.98 14.83 11.53
N THR A 268 24.38 14.93 10.35
CA THR A 268 22.99 14.53 10.14
C THR A 268 22.95 13.08 9.68
N VAL A 269 22.16 12.24 10.35
CA VAL A 269 21.88 10.86 9.95
C VAL A 269 20.43 10.79 9.50
N THR A 270 20.24 10.41 8.25
CA THR A 270 18.93 10.16 7.67
C THR A 270 18.74 8.66 7.49
N ALA A 271 17.63 8.12 7.95
CA ALA A 271 17.18 6.79 7.57
C ALA A 271 15.93 6.90 6.70
N THR A 272 15.84 6.08 5.67
CA THR A 272 14.67 5.97 4.81
C THR A 272 14.25 4.51 4.72
N TYR A 273 13.04 4.22 5.17
CA TYR A 273 12.40 2.92 5.05
C TYR A 273 11.58 2.88 3.76
N SER A 274 11.76 1.83 2.95
CA SER A 274 11.16 1.73 1.61
C SER A 274 9.65 1.49 1.60
N GLY A 275 9.04 1.18 2.73
CA GLY A 275 7.71 0.57 2.74
C GLY A 275 7.73 -0.89 2.29
N ASN A 276 6.54 -1.49 2.27
CA ASN A 276 6.26 -2.81 1.71
C ASN A 276 4.75 -2.91 1.36
N TYR A 277 4.25 -4.12 1.10
CA TYR A 277 2.85 -4.36 0.72
C TYR A 277 1.80 -4.01 1.80
N GLN A 278 2.20 -3.75 3.05
CA GLN A 278 1.31 -3.38 4.16
C GLN A 278 1.61 -2.01 4.76
N PHE A 279 2.80 -1.46 4.52
CA PHE A 279 3.33 -0.31 5.23
C PHE A 279 3.87 0.73 4.25
N GLU A 280 3.54 2.00 4.49
CA GLU A 280 4.05 3.12 3.68
C GLU A 280 5.55 3.34 3.86
N THR A 281 6.15 4.00 2.87
CA THR A 281 7.52 4.54 2.97
C THR A 281 7.57 5.67 4.01
N THR A 282 8.68 5.78 4.73
CA THR A 282 8.90 6.87 5.68
C THR A 282 10.37 7.20 5.83
N LYS A 283 10.67 8.43 6.24
CA LYS A 283 12.03 8.95 6.38
C LYS A 283 12.11 9.80 7.64
N ILE A 284 13.25 9.74 8.31
CA ILE A 284 13.58 10.65 9.40
C ILE A 284 15.04 11.08 9.32
N THR A 285 15.33 12.29 9.80
CA THR A 285 16.69 12.81 9.97
C THR A 285 16.91 13.17 11.43
N LYS A 286 18.06 12.81 11.98
CA LYS A 286 18.46 13.08 13.36
C LYS A 286 19.93 13.49 13.43
N ASN A 287 20.29 14.27 14.45
CA ASN A 287 21.68 14.62 14.71
C ASN A 287 22.44 13.45 15.34
N PHE A 288 23.68 13.26 14.91
CA PHE A 288 24.66 12.33 15.43
C PHE A 288 25.92 13.09 15.81
N SER A 289 26.23 13.15 17.10
CA SER A 289 27.35 13.92 17.62
C SER A 289 28.64 13.12 17.57
N VAL A 290 29.67 13.71 16.98
CA VAL A 290 31.05 13.22 17.06
C VAL A 290 31.85 14.18 17.92
N SER A 291 32.52 13.63 18.93
CA SER A 291 33.26 14.37 19.95
C SER A 291 34.76 14.31 19.73
N LYS A 292 35.50 15.27 20.29
CA LYS A 292 36.97 15.26 20.27
C LYS A 292 37.55 14.12 21.12
N LEU A 293 38.58 13.47 20.58
CA LEU A 293 39.45 12.52 21.28
C LEU A 293 40.30 13.23 22.33
N ALA A 294 40.65 12.51 23.40
CA ALA A 294 41.68 12.97 24.32
C ALA A 294 43.06 12.90 23.64
N THR A 295 43.94 13.85 23.99
CA THR A 295 45.32 13.92 23.49
C THR A 295 46.26 13.35 24.54
N LYS A 296 47.25 12.56 24.12
CA LYS A 296 48.44 12.18 24.89
C LYS A 296 49.61 13.01 24.37
N LEU A 297 50.24 13.83 25.21
CA LEU A 297 51.47 14.53 24.85
C LEU A 297 52.59 14.19 25.83
N VAL A 298 53.82 14.17 25.33
CA VAL A 298 55.04 13.98 26.13
C VAL A 298 56.09 14.97 25.63
N THR A 299 56.71 15.70 26.54
CA THR A 299 57.88 16.55 26.23
C THR A 299 59.07 16.01 27.01
N ASN A 300 60.19 15.80 26.32
CA ASN A 300 61.39 15.26 26.96
C ASN A 300 61.99 16.31 27.90
N SER A 301 62.44 15.87 29.07
CA SER A 301 63.31 16.70 29.92
C SER A 301 64.66 16.91 29.23
N ILE A 302 65.24 18.10 29.43
CA ILE A 302 66.44 18.55 28.72
C ILE A 302 67.51 18.94 29.73
N VAL A 303 68.76 18.59 29.44
CA VAL A 303 69.94 19.10 30.16
C VAL A 303 70.68 20.04 29.21
N ALA A 304 71.01 21.24 29.67
CA ALA A 304 71.64 22.26 28.82
C ALA A 304 72.55 23.20 29.60
N LYS A 305 73.51 23.80 28.90
CA LYS A 305 74.35 24.88 29.43
C LYS A 305 73.77 26.25 29.10
N ILE A 306 74.17 27.26 29.87
CA ILE A 306 73.85 28.66 29.59
C ILE A 306 74.41 29.05 28.21
N GLY A 307 73.62 29.75 27.39
CA GLY A 307 73.97 30.12 26.02
C GLY A 307 73.77 29.01 24.97
N GLN A 308 73.55 27.76 25.38
CA GLN A 308 73.29 26.66 24.45
C GLN A 308 71.93 26.84 23.77
N THR A 309 71.86 26.55 22.47
CA THR A 309 70.57 26.42 21.76
C THR A 309 70.10 24.98 21.80
N ILE A 310 68.88 24.77 22.30
CA ILE A 310 68.25 23.45 22.47
C ILE A 310 67.03 23.31 21.56
N ASN A 311 66.70 22.06 21.23
CA ASN A 311 65.43 21.70 20.62
C ASN A 311 64.49 21.17 21.71
N ILE A 312 63.40 21.88 21.96
CA ILE A 312 62.31 21.39 22.80
C ILE A 312 61.36 20.61 21.89
N GLN A 313 61.34 19.30 22.06
CA GLN A 313 60.50 18.40 21.25
C GLN A 313 59.37 17.81 22.09
N THR A 314 58.15 17.89 21.54
CA THR A 314 56.95 17.24 22.08
C THR A 314 56.43 16.22 21.10
N THR A 315 56.12 15.01 21.58
CA THR A 315 55.38 14.00 20.84
C THR A 315 53.89 14.07 21.20
N LEU A 316 53.02 13.95 20.19
CA LEU A 316 51.57 14.08 20.33
C LEU A 316 50.85 12.93 19.62
N ASN A 317 50.11 12.14 20.39
CA ASN A 317 49.24 11.08 19.92
C ASN A 317 47.82 11.27 20.44
N ASP A 318 46.81 10.74 19.75
CA ASP A 318 45.47 10.62 20.32
C ASP A 318 45.43 9.50 21.38
N VAL A 319 44.29 9.35 22.06
CA VAL A 319 44.09 8.30 23.07
C VAL A 319 44.31 6.88 22.52
N ASN A 320 44.13 6.68 21.22
CA ASN A 320 44.29 5.40 20.52
C ASN A 320 45.73 5.15 20.03
N GLY A 321 46.64 6.12 20.20
CA GLY A 321 48.03 6.02 19.75
C GLY A 321 48.28 6.52 18.32
N ASN A 322 47.29 7.12 17.64
CA ASN A 322 47.52 7.70 16.33
C ASN A 322 48.21 9.06 16.46
N LYS A 323 49.16 9.34 15.57
CA LYS A 323 49.86 10.62 15.50
C LYS A 323 48.90 11.77 15.21
N ILE A 324 49.03 12.85 15.99
CA ILE A 324 48.32 14.10 15.74
C ILE A 324 49.16 14.96 14.78
N ASN A 325 48.55 15.46 13.71
CA ASN A 325 49.28 16.13 12.60
C ASN A 325 48.85 17.58 12.34
N THR A 326 48.05 18.16 13.24
CA THR A 326 47.57 19.54 13.12
C THR A 326 47.44 20.18 14.51
N GLY A 327 47.27 21.50 14.54
CA GLY A 327 47.27 22.30 15.76
C GLY A 327 48.67 22.82 16.10
N THR A 328 48.77 23.48 17.25
CA THR A 328 50.02 24.16 17.65
C THR A 328 50.36 23.90 19.11
N VAL A 329 51.65 23.97 19.42
CA VAL A 329 52.19 23.88 20.77
C VAL A 329 52.78 25.22 21.19
N THR A 330 52.55 25.57 22.45
CA THR A 330 53.17 26.69 23.16
C THR A 330 54.08 26.12 24.25
N TYR A 331 55.30 26.63 24.32
CA TYR A 331 56.27 26.26 25.36
C TYR A 331 56.45 27.42 26.34
N LYS A 332 56.43 27.09 27.62
CA LYS A 332 56.75 28.01 28.72
C LYS A 332 57.89 27.44 29.55
N ILE A 333 58.73 28.31 30.09
CA ILE A 333 59.70 27.96 31.12
C ILE A 333 59.36 28.78 32.36
N ASN A 334 59.12 28.13 33.50
CA ASN A 334 58.65 28.75 34.75
C ASN A 334 57.49 29.75 34.48
N ASN A 335 56.45 29.28 33.80
CA ASN A 335 55.27 30.06 33.39
C ASN A 335 55.49 31.22 32.40
N LYS A 336 56.74 31.55 32.02
CA LYS A 336 57.01 32.55 30.98
C LYS A 336 57.00 31.89 29.60
N THR A 337 56.16 32.39 28.69
CA THR A 337 56.10 31.93 27.31
C THR A 337 57.41 32.20 26.59
N ILE A 338 58.00 31.15 26.01
CA ILE A 338 59.25 31.24 25.24
C ILE A 338 59.05 30.99 23.75
N LEU A 339 58.06 30.18 23.38
CA LEU A 339 57.70 29.87 21.99
C LEU A 339 56.19 29.70 21.90
N THR A 340 55.60 30.22 20.82
CA THR A 340 54.17 30.09 20.52
C THR A 340 53.98 29.55 19.11
N HIS A 341 52.79 29.01 18.83
CA HIS A 341 52.39 28.57 17.49
C HIS A 341 53.35 27.57 16.82
N VAL A 342 54.06 26.74 17.61
CA VAL A 342 54.93 25.69 17.05
C VAL A 342 54.04 24.63 16.42
N LYS A 343 54.09 24.49 15.09
CA LYS A 343 53.21 23.59 14.34
C LYS A 343 53.49 22.13 14.71
N VAL A 344 52.41 21.37 14.88
CA VAL A 344 52.50 19.92 15.01
C VAL A 344 52.54 19.31 13.61
N ILE A 345 53.59 18.54 13.31
CA ILE A 345 53.81 17.86 12.05
C ILE A 345 54.23 16.41 12.37
N ASN A 346 53.55 15.44 11.76
CA ASN A 346 53.84 14.01 11.90
C ASN A 346 53.92 13.53 13.38
N GLY A 347 52.99 13.97 14.24
CA GLY A 347 52.98 13.62 15.67
C GLY A 347 54.03 14.35 16.51
N THR A 348 54.71 15.36 15.99
CA THR A 348 55.76 16.09 16.72
C THR A 348 55.65 17.60 16.58
N ALA A 349 56.00 18.32 17.63
CA ALA A 349 56.28 19.75 17.59
C ALA A 349 57.70 19.97 18.11
N THR A 350 58.51 20.73 17.37
CA THR A 350 59.91 20.99 17.75
C THR A 350 60.17 22.49 17.68
N GLY A 351 60.54 23.07 18.81
CA GLY A 351 60.89 24.48 18.95
C GLY A 351 62.35 24.69 19.32
N LYS A 352 63.03 25.64 18.67
CA LYS A 352 64.40 26.03 19.03
C LYS A 352 64.38 27.14 20.09
N TYR A 353 65.17 26.99 21.14
CA TYR A 353 65.29 27.98 22.21
C TYR A 353 66.74 28.10 22.68
N THR A 354 67.26 29.33 22.78
CA THR A 354 68.61 29.62 23.29
C THR A 354 68.53 29.99 24.76
N ILE A 355 69.27 29.28 25.63
CA ILE A 355 69.27 29.53 27.08
C ILE A 355 69.88 30.91 27.37
N PRO A 356 69.12 31.87 27.93
CA PRO A 356 69.64 33.20 28.23
C PRO A 356 70.74 33.17 29.30
N LYS A 357 71.66 34.14 29.24
CA LYS A 357 72.71 34.32 30.26
C LYS A 357 72.18 34.61 31.67
N THR A 358 70.92 35.01 31.79
CA THR A 358 70.24 35.31 33.06
C THR A 358 69.77 34.06 33.81
N PHE A 359 69.85 32.87 33.21
CA PHE A 359 69.51 31.62 33.89
C PHE A 359 70.62 31.22 34.86
N THR A 360 70.25 30.75 36.05
CA THR A 360 71.16 30.14 37.03
C THR A 360 71.14 28.60 36.95
N ILE A 361 72.17 27.95 37.48
CA ILE A 361 72.30 26.49 37.58
C ILE A 361 71.23 25.95 38.53
N LYS A 362 70.12 25.47 37.97
CA LYS A 362 69.01 24.80 38.68
C LYS A 362 68.08 24.10 37.69
N ASN A 363 67.04 23.47 38.22
CA ASN A 363 65.94 22.93 37.44
C ASN A 363 64.87 24.01 37.18
N TYR A 364 64.42 24.10 35.95
CA TYR A 364 63.28 24.92 35.51
C TYR A 364 62.18 24.00 35.00
N GLN A 365 60.92 24.36 35.25
CA GLN A 365 59.78 23.63 34.70
C GLN A 365 59.55 24.06 33.26
N ILE A 366 59.54 23.10 32.33
CA ILE A 366 59.01 23.30 30.98
C ILE A 366 57.53 22.92 31.03
N THR A 367 56.65 23.87 30.74
CA THR A 367 55.22 23.60 30.54
C THR A 367 54.91 23.66 29.05
N THR A 368 54.46 22.53 28.51
CA THR A 368 54.04 22.38 27.11
C THR A 368 52.52 22.40 27.05
N ILE A 369 51.95 23.26 26.22
CA ILE A 369 50.50 23.39 26.04
C ILE A 369 50.17 23.16 24.57
N TYR A 370 49.45 22.08 24.27
CA TYR A 370 48.88 21.84 22.96
C TYR A 370 47.51 22.50 22.85
N SER A 371 47.28 23.27 21.77
CA SER A 371 46.05 24.03 21.54
C SER A 371 44.80 23.17 21.30
N GLY A 372 44.97 21.88 21.01
CA GLY A 372 43.91 21.08 20.40
C GLY A 372 43.76 21.36 18.91
N ASN A 373 42.91 20.56 18.25
CA ASN A 373 42.50 20.75 16.86
C ASN A 373 41.02 20.35 16.69
N ASN A 374 40.58 20.14 15.45
CA ASN A 374 39.20 19.76 15.13
C ASN A 374 38.82 18.33 15.58
N GLN A 375 39.79 17.46 15.88
CA GLN A 375 39.60 16.04 16.24
C GLN A 375 39.99 15.73 17.69
N CYS A 376 40.94 16.46 18.26
CA CYS A 376 41.59 16.17 19.52
C CYS A 376 41.54 17.38 20.45
N ARG A 377 41.35 17.14 21.75
CA ARG A 377 41.29 18.17 22.79
C ARG A 377 42.65 18.81 23.03
N ASN A 378 42.66 20.02 23.58
CA ASN A 378 43.87 20.61 24.15
C ASN A 378 44.39 19.74 25.31
N ASN A 379 45.70 19.80 25.57
CA ASN A 379 46.29 19.13 26.72
C ASN A 379 47.60 19.82 27.12
N THR A 380 47.99 19.71 28.39
CA THR A 380 49.18 20.32 28.99
C THR A 380 50.06 19.24 29.61
N PHE A 381 51.38 19.39 29.50
CA PHE A 381 52.34 18.47 30.09
C PHE A 381 53.54 19.24 30.65
N ASN A 382 54.05 18.78 31.79
CA ASN A 382 55.21 19.37 32.44
C ASN A 382 56.41 18.44 32.33
N SER A 383 57.57 19.02 32.01
CA SER A 383 58.88 18.37 32.00
C SER A 383 59.92 19.30 32.62
N THR A 384 61.20 18.89 32.65
CA THR A 384 62.25 19.64 33.35
C THR A 384 63.35 20.07 32.39
N LEU A 385 63.78 21.33 32.51
CA LEU A 385 65.04 21.83 31.97
C LEU A 385 66.05 21.92 33.11
N LYS A 386 67.11 21.11 33.10
CA LYS A 386 68.22 21.19 34.06
C LYS A 386 69.35 22.00 33.46
N ILE A 387 69.68 23.13 34.07
CA ILE A 387 70.84 23.94 33.68
C ILE A 387 72.07 23.44 34.44
N THR A 388 73.16 23.20 33.70
CA THR A 388 74.46 22.78 34.23
C THR A 388 75.56 23.78 33.86
N SER A 389 76.69 23.68 34.56
CA SER A 389 77.92 24.43 34.29
C SER A 389 78.50 24.18 32.89
#